data_AF-A0A1Y6C9K3-F1
#
_entry.id   AF-A0A1Y6C9K3-F1
#
_cell.length_a   1.000
_cell.length_b   1.000
_cell.length_c   1.000
_cell.angle_alpha   90.00
_cell.angle_beta   90.00
_cell.angle_gamma   90.00
#
_symmetry.space_group_name_H-M   'P 1'
#
loop_
_entity.id
_entity.type
_entity.pdbx_description
1 polymer ?
#
loop_
_entity_poly.entity_id
_entity_poly.type
_entity_poly.pdbx_seq_one_letter_code
_entity_poly.pdbx_strand_id
1 'polypeptide(L)'
;MSGINVFQDLVLTGPDSSRDALAAALKQEAASPWHFDAEGSASAERNAVGDKGILIFERSPADDLPAVRLVLWPQDGGYYVPNVTPVQTSKLTVSEYNAVLADFAETVAKPIARRFGFTVSTTSANQNLEDWLTPEAAIALRRFSGAANKSTGASHPMDERRWFDFIIAVHRTGKRIGSDYLARWLHEVEGWDEQSAHTLVAEFERGIALLARDVETR
;
A
#
# COMPACT_ATOMS: atom_id res chain seq x y z
N MET A 1 16.84 4.00 11.87
CA MET A 1 16.04 4.94 11.08
C MET A 1 14.59 4.51 11.23
N SER A 2 13.74 5.40 11.72
CA SER A 2 12.29 5.16 11.86
C SER A 2 11.67 5.23 10.46
N GLY A 3 10.76 4.29 10.15
CA GLY A 3 9.91 4.35 8.95
C GLY A 3 8.46 4.61 9.35
N ILE A 4 7.56 4.62 8.38
CA ILE A 4 6.12 4.64 8.64
C ILE A 4 5.51 3.27 8.35
N ASN A 5 4.53 2.89 9.18
CA ASN A 5 3.73 1.70 8.90
C ASN A 5 2.80 1.96 7.71
N VAL A 6 2.79 1.05 6.75
CA VAL A 6 1.95 1.12 5.55
C VAL A 6 1.16 -0.16 5.38
N PHE A 7 0.06 -0.09 4.63
CA PHE A 7 -0.68 -1.28 4.22
C PHE A 7 0.23 -2.19 3.38
N GLN A 8 0.24 -3.48 3.71
CA GLN A 8 0.94 -4.49 2.93
C GLN A 8 0.06 -4.96 1.77
N ASP A 9 0.72 -5.31 0.68
CA ASP A 9 0.09 -6.03 -0.42
C ASP A 9 0.36 -7.51 -0.23
N LEU A 10 -0.54 -8.37 -0.71
CA LEU A 10 -0.35 -9.81 -0.75
C LEU A 10 -0.56 -10.31 -2.17
N VAL A 11 0.39 -11.11 -2.64
CA VAL A 11 0.40 -11.68 -3.98
C VAL A 11 0.68 -13.18 -3.91
N LEU A 12 -0.08 -13.94 -4.68
CA LEU A 12 0.13 -15.35 -4.98
C LEU A 12 0.63 -15.44 -6.43
N THR A 13 1.86 -15.91 -6.61
CA THR A 13 2.48 -16.06 -7.94
C THR A 13 2.92 -17.49 -8.18
N GLY A 14 2.61 -18.05 -9.33
CA GLY A 14 2.92 -19.43 -9.69
C GLY A 14 2.53 -19.76 -11.14
N PRO A 15 2.51 -21.05 -11.50
CA PRO A 15 2.19 -21.49 -12.86
C PRO A 15 0.68 -21.37 -13.15
N ASP A 16 0.32 -20.68 -14.25
CA ASP A 16 -1.07 -20.50 -14.68
C ASP A 16 -1.83 -21.82 -14.84
N SER A 17 -1.15 -22.88 -15.30
CA SER A 17 -1.72 -24.22 -15.47
C SER A 17 -2.30 -24.81 -14.18
N SER A 18 -1.84 -24.34 -13.01
CA SER A 18 -2.26 -24.82 -11.70
C SER A 18 -3.23 -23.87 -10.99
N ARG A 19 -3.58 -22.73 -11.60
CA ARG A 19 -4.42 -21.68 -10.95
C ARG A 19 -5.80 -22.19 -10.58
N ASP A 20 -6.47 -22.92 -11.47
CA ASP A 20 -7.83 -23.42 -11.20
C ASP A 20 -7.83 -24.48 -10.10
N ALA A 21 -6.80 -25.33 -10.05
CA ALA A 21 -6.61 -26.31 -8.99
C ALA A 21 -6.31 -25.64 -7.64
N LEU A 22 -5.48 -24.60 -7.64
CA LEU A 22 -5.24 -23.76 -6.46
C LEU A 22 -6.55 -23.12 -5.97
N ALA A 23 -7.32 -22.51 -6.87
CA ALA A 23 -8.59 -21.87 -6.54
C ALA A 23 -9.59 -22.86 -5.94
N ALA A 24 -9.69 -24.08 -6.49
CA ALA A 24 -10.52 -25.14 -5.94
C ALA A 24 -10.07 -25.55 -4.51
N ALA A 25 -8.76 -25.68 -4.30
CA ALA A 25 -8.23 -26.03 -2.97
C ALA A 25 -8.44 -24.90 -1.95
N LEU A 26 -8.22 -23.63 -2.32
CA LEU A 26 -8.49 -22.49 -1.44
C LEU A 26 -9.97 -22.44 -1.01
N LYS A 27 -10.90 -22.72 -1.93
CA LYS A 27 -12.34 -22.78 -1.62
C LYS A 27 -12.71 -23.88 -0.63
N GLN A 28 -12.10 -25.06 -0.79
CA GLN A 28 -12.47 -26.26 -0.02
C GLN A 28 -11.74 -26.36 1.31
N GLU A 29 -10.51 -25.88 1.38
CA GLU A 29 -9.59 -26.13 2.49
C GLU A 29 -9.37 -24.89 3.38
N ALA A 30 -10.02 -23.75 3.07
CA ALA A 30 -10.05 -22.62 3.99
C ALA A 30 -10.63 -23.06 5.34
N ALA A 31 -9.84 -22.87 6.40
CA ALA A 31 -10.17 -23.34 7.73
C ALA A 31 -10.53 -22.15 8.63
N SER A 32 -11.40 -22.41 9.62
CA SER A 32 -11.77 -21.45 10.67
C SER A 32 -10.52 -20.78 11.26
N PRO A 33 -10.51 -19.44 11.44
CA PRO A 33 -11.66 -18.54 11.36
C PRO A 33 -12.04 -18.07 9.94
N TRP A 34 -11.35 -18.53 8.90
CA TRP A 34 -11.61 -18.17 7.51
C TRP A 34 -12.59 -19.15 6.85
N HIS A 35 -13.49 -18.62 6.03
CA HIS A 35 -14.38 -19.39 5.18
C HIS A 35 -14.52 -18.77 3.80
N PHE A 36 -14.72 -19.60 2.79
CA PHE A 36 -15.00 -19.14 1.43
C PHE A 36 -16.44 -18.62 1.33
N ASP A 37 -16.61 -17.38 0.86
CA ASP A 37 -17.90 -16.76 0.60
C ASP A 37 -18.31 -17.01 -0.86
N ALA A 38 -19.04 -18.11 -1.08
CA ALA A 38 -19.50 -18.51 -2.40
C ALA A 38 -20.50 -17.50 -3.02
N GLU A 39 -21.36 -16.90 -2.20
CA GLU A 39 -22.38 -15.96 -2.67
C GLU A 39 -21.74 -14.62 -3.06
N GLY A 40 -20.86 -14.08 -2.19
CA GLY A 40 -20.10 -12.88 -2.47
C GLY A 40 -19.21 -13.03 -3.69
N SER A 41 -18.52 -14.17 -3.82
CA SER A 41 -17.69 -14.47 -5.01
C SER A 41 -18.53 -14.46 -6.29
N ALA A 42 -19.66 -15.17 -6.30
CA ALA A 42 -20.55 -15.20 -7.46
C ALA A 42 -21.16 -13.83 -7.78
N SER A 43 -21.43 -13.01 -6.76
CA SER A 43 -21.90 -11.63 -6.93
C SER A 43 -20.83 -10.73 -7.54
N ALA A 44 -19.59 -10.83 -7.06
CA ALA A 44 -18.46 -10.08 -7.60
C ALA A 44 -18.19 -10.44 -9.06
N GLU A 45 -18.23 -11.73 -9.42
CA GLU A 45 -18.05 -12.19 -10.81
C GLU A 45 -19.12 -11.64 -11.77
N ARG A 46 -20.38 -11.48 -11.32
CA ARG A 46 -21.44 -10.89 -12.16
C ARG A 46 -21.23 -9.40 -12.44
N ASN A 47 -20.59 -8.70 -11.52
CA ASN A 47 -20.37 -7.26 -11.60
C ASN A 47 -19.01 -6.90 -12.21
N ALA A 48 -18.06 -7.84 -12.24
CA ALA A 48 -16.76 -7.64 -12.85
C ALA A 48 -16.85 -7.72 -14.39
N VAL A 49 -16.22 -6.74 -15.05
CA VAL A 49 -16.11 -6.74 -16.52
C VAL A 49 -14.86 -7.49 -16.92
N GLY A 50 -15.01 -8.68 -17.51
CA GLY A 50 -13.89 -9.44 -18.10
C GLY A 50 -13.14 -10.36 -17.15
N ASP A 51 -13.06 -10.01 -15.86
CA ASP A 51 -12.35 -10.81 -14.86
C ASP A 51 -13.22 -11.94 -14.30
N LYS A 52 -12.73 -13.17 -14.42
CA LYS A 52 -13.38 -14.38 -13.90
C LYS A 52 -12.49 -15.05 -12.85
N GLY A 53 -13.11 -15.70 -11.87
CA GLY A 53 -12.39 -16.41 -10.82
C GLY A 53 -12.04 -15.54 -9.61
N ILE A 54 -12.81 -14.47 -9.36
CA ILE A 54 -12.69 -13.68 -8.12
C ILE A 54 -13.10 -14.57 -6.94
N LEU A 55 -12.24 -14.66 -5.93
CA LEU A 55 -12.51 -15.42 -4.72
C LEU A 55 -12.68 -14.47 -3.55
N ILE A 56 -13.77 -14.61 -2.81
CA ILE A 56 -14.02 -13.86 -1.60
C ILE A 56 -13.94 -14.81 -0.41
N PHE A 57 -13.16 -14.41 0.59
CA PHE A 57 -13.06 -15.07 1.87
C PHE A 57 -13.58 -14.13 2.95
N GLU A 58 -14.26 -14.70 3.91
CA GLU A 58 -14.68 -13.99 5.11
C GLU A 58 -13.95 -14.59 6.31
N ARG A 59 -13.62 -13.71 7.24
CA ARG A 59 -13.04 -14.09 8.52
C ARG A 59 -14.05 -13.78 9.61
N SER A 60 -14.37 -14.77 10.44
CA SER A 60 -15.08 -14.54 11.69
C SER A 60 -14.18 -13.81 12.70
N PRO A 61 -14.72 -13.01 13.63
CA PRO A 61 -13.91 -12.36 14.65
C PRO A 61 -13.28 -13.41 15.57
N ALA A 62 -11.96 -13.33 15.74
CA ALA A 62 -11.15 -14.28 16.50
C ALA A 62 -9.76 -13.68 16.78
N ASP A 63 -9.13 -14.05 17.90
CA ASP A 63 -7.75 -13.66 18.26
C ASP A 63 -7.48 -12.16 18.15
N ASP A 64 -8.38 -11.34 18.70
CA ASP A 64 -8.35 -9.87 18.67
C ASP A 64 -8.41 -9.23 17.27
N LEU A 65 -8.55 -10.03 16.22
CA LEU A 65 -8.74 -9.55 14.86
C LEU A 65 -10.23 -9.48 14.50
N PRO A 66 -10.65 -8.40 13.81
CA PRO A 66 -12.06 -8.16 13.52
C PRO A 66 -12.61 -9.12 12.45
N ALA A 67 -13.93 -9.10 12.32
CA ALA A 67 -14.60 -9.72 11.19
C ALA A 67 -14.31 -8.93 9.91
N VAL A 68 -13.79 -9.60 8.88
CA VAL A 68 -13.42 -8.97 7.60
C VAL A 68 -13.86 -9.80 6.41
N ARG A 69 -13.87 -9.15 5.26
CA ARG A 69 -13.94 -9.78 3.94
C ARG A 69 -12.67 -9.45 3.17
N LEU A 70 -12.03 -10.48 2.62
CA LEU A 70 -10.82 -10.39 1.82
C LEU A 70 -11.14 -10.88 0.41
N VAL A 71 -10.66 -10.15 -0.60
CA VAL A 71 -10.83 -10.52 -2.00
C VAL A 71 -9.49 -11.02 -2.53
N LEU A 72 -9.49 -12.14 -3.24
CA LEU A 72 -8.43 -12.53 -4.16
C LEU A 72 -8.89 -12.23 -5.57
N TRP A 73 -8.24 -11.23 -6.17
CA TRP A 73 -8.48 -10.83 -7.55
C TRP A 73 -7.54 -11.60 -8.47
N PRO A 74 -8.05 -12.19 -9.56
CA PRO A 74 -7.23 -12.92 -10.52
C PRO A 74 -6.27 -11.97 -11.24
N GLN A 75 -5.06 -12.45 -11.50
CA GLN A 75 -4.09 -11.79 -12.37
C GLN A 75 -3.27 -12.83 -13.13
N ASP A 76 -2.43 -12.36 -14.06
CA ASP A 76 -1.45 -13.22 -14.73
C ASP A 76 -0.52 -13.86 -13.67
N GLY A 77 -0.36 -15.17 -13.73
CA GLY A 77 0.47 -15.91 -12.77
C GLY A 77 -0.16 -16.09 -11.39
N GLY A 78 -1.44 -15.74 -11.15
CA GLY A 78 -2.12 -16.09 -9.90
C GLY A 78 -3.17 -15.11 -9.40
N TYR A 79 -2.97 -14.61 -8.18
CA TYR A 79 -3.92 -13.76 -7.46
C TYR A 79 -3.20 -12.65 -6.69
N TYR A 80 -3.90 -11.54 -6.46
CA TYR A 80 -3.49 -10.54 -5.47
C TYR A 80 -4.67 -10.12 -4.60
N VAL A 81 -4.38 -9.52 -3.45
CA VAL A 81 -5.40 -8.95 -2.56
C VAL A 81 -5.54 -7.46 -2.87
N PRO A 82 -6.60 -7.01 -3.58
CA PRO A 82 -6.79 -5.59 -3.83
C PRO A 82 -7.21 -4.83 -2.57
N ASN A 83 -7.93 -5.50 -1.65
CA ASN A 83 -8.40 -4.89 -0.42
C ASN A 83 -8.87 -5.93 0.61
N VAL A 84 -8.90 -5.50 1.87
CA VAL A 84 -9.54 -6.17 3.01
C VAL A 84 -10.54 -5.19 3.64
N THR A 85 -11.82 -5.55 3.64
CA THR A 85 -12.90 -4.68 4.12
C THR A 85 -13.48 -5.21 5.42
N PRO A 86 -13.63 -4.37 6.47
CA PRO A 86 -14.29 -4.78 7.70
C PRO A 86 -15.78 -5.06 7.48
N VAL A 87 -16.33 -6.05 8.20
CA VAL A 87 -17.76 -6.40 8.13
C VAL A 87 -18.60 -5.53 9.08
N GLN A 88 -18.05 -5.18 10.25
CA GLN A 88 -18.78 -4.54 11.35
C GLN A 88 -18.35 -3.10 11.62
N THR A 89 -17.09 -2.77 11.36
CA THR A 89 -16.54 -1.42 11.58
C THR A 89 -16.48 -0.64 10.27
N SER A 90 -16.30 0.69 10.35
CA SER A 90 -16.22 1.55 9.17
C SER A 90 -14.85 1.56 8.49
N LYS A 91 -13.77 1.23 9.22
CA LYS A 91 -12.40 1.17 8.70
C LYS A 91 -11.49 0.30 9.58
N LEU A 92 -10.47 -0.29 8.96
CA LEU A 92 -9.35 -0.94 9.64
C LEU A 92 -8.20 0.06 9.83
N THR A 93 -7.49 -0.05 10.94
CA THR A 93 -6.15 0.56 11.07
C THR A 93 -5.13 -0.20 10.20
N VAL A 94 -3.98 0.43 9.91
CA VAL A 94 -2.89 -0.23 9.18
C VAL A 94 -2.43 -1.50 9.88
N SER A 95 -2.31 -1.47 11.20
CA SER A 95 -1.90 -2.64 11.99
C SER A 95 -2.92 -3.77 11.92
N GLU A 96 -4.22 -3.47 12.05
CA GLU A 96 -5.27 -4.49 11.93
C GLU A 96 -5.32 -5.08 10.52
N TYR A 97 -5.25 -4.25 9.49
CA TYR A 97 -5.22 -4.70 8.10
C TYR A 97 -4.05 -5.65 7.86
N ASN A 98 -2.83 -5.25 8.25
CA ASN A 98 -1.64 -6.06 8.04
C ASN A 98 -1.68 -7.36 8.86
N ALA A 99 -2.22 -7.33 10.08
CA ALA A 99 -2.37 -8.52 10.90
C ALA A 99 -3.38 -9.50 10.31
N VAL A 100 -4.51 -9.03 9.80
CA VAL A 100 -5.50 -9.86 9.08
C VAL A 100 -4.91 -10.44 7.80
N LEU A 101 -4.16 -9.65 7.05
CA LEU A 101 -3.52 -10.11 5.82
C LEU A 101 -2.46 -11.19 6.08
N ALA A 102 -1.67 -11.02 7.14
CA ALA A 102 -0.70 -12.01 7.61
C ALA A 102 -1.41 -13.30 8.10
N ASP A 103 -2.50 -13.16 8.85
CA ASP A 103 -3.31 -14.30 9.31
C ASP A 103 -3.82 -15.13 8.12
N PHE A 104 -4.41 -14.49 7.11
CA PHE A 104 -4.82 -15.18 5.87
C PHE A 104 -3.64 -15.85 5.15
N ALA A 105 -2.50 -15.15 5.06
CA ALA A 105 -1.32 -15.65 4.39
C ALA A 105 -0.80 -16.94 5.05
N GLU A 106 -0.66 -16.95 6.36
CA GLU A 106 -0.07 -18.07 7.11
C GLU A 106 -1.05 -19.24 7.29
N THR A 107 -2.32 -18.96 7.57
CA THR A 107 -3.29 -20.00 7.94
C THR A 107 -3.98 -20.64 6.74
N VAL A 108 -4.17 -19.88 5.64
CA VAL A 108 -4.88 -20.35 4.45
C VAL A 108 -3.96 -20.41 3.23
N ALA A 109 -3.40 -19.27 2.82
CA ALA A 109 -2.77 -19.18 1.50
C ALA A 109 -1.50 -20.02 1.39
N LYS A 110 -0.52 -19.85 2.28
CA LYS A 110 0.79 -20.51 2.21
C LYS A 110 0.71 -22.05 2.27
N PRO A 111 -0.05 -22.66 3.21
CA PRO A 111 -0.15 -24.11 3.30
C PRO A 111 -0.69 -24.76 2.03
N ILE A 112 -1.63 -24.08 1.36
CA ILE A 112 -2.31 -24.55 0.15
C ILE A 112 -1.47 -24.24 -1.09
N ALA A 113 -1.04 -22.98 -1.27
CA ALA A 113 -0.31 -22.49 -2.43
C ALA A 113 0.94 -23.32 -2.79
N ARG A 114 1.73 -23.68 -1.76
CA ARG A 114 2.96 -24.47 -1.95
C ARG A 114 2.74 -25.83 -2.63
N ARG A 115 1.56 -26.44 -2.46
CA ARG A 115 1.21 -27.73 -3.09
C ARG A 115 1.04 -27.63 -4.61
N PHE A 116 0.77 -26.42 -5.10
CA PHE A 116 0.49 -26.13 -6.50
C PHE A 116 1.62 -25.34 -7.19
N GLY A 117 2.77 -25.18 -6.50
CA GLY A 117 3.92 -24.45 -7.02
C GLY A 117 3.77 -22.92 -6.96
N PHE A 118 2.84 -22.41 -6.15
CA PHE A 118 2.67 -20.97 -5.92
C PHE A 118 3.49 -20.50 -4.73
N THR A 119 4.00 -19.28 -4.83
CA THR A 119 4.64 -18.53 -3.75
C THR A 119 3.68 -17.45 -3.27
N VAL A 120 3.58 -17.28 -1.95
CA VAL A 120 2.84 -16.18 -1.32
C VAL A 120 3.84 -15.16 -0.80
N SER A 121 3.74 -13.91 -1.23
CA SER A 121 4.62 -12.82 -0.79
C SER A 121 3.81 -11.62 -0.30
N THR A 122 4.35 -10.92 0.69
CA THR A 122 3.83 -9.63 1.16
C THR A 122 4.87 -8.52 1.02
N THR A 123 4.43 -7.28 0.79
CA THR A 123 5.33 -6.12 0.81
C THR A 123 5.73 -5.76 2.25
N SER A 124 6.74 -4.89 2.43
CA SER A 124 7.17 -4.50 3.78
C SER A 124 6.10 -3.68 4.50
N ALA A 125 5.77 -4.05 5.74
CA ALA A 125 4.83 -3.29 6.58
C ALA A 125 5.38 -1.94 7.03
N ASN A 126 6.71 -1.77 7.01
CA ASN A 126 7.38 -0.54 7.40
C ASN A 126 8.25 -0.05 6.24
N GLN A 127 8.01 1.18 5.81
CA GLN A 127 8.70 1.78 4.68
C GLN A 127 9.42 3.07 5.08
N ASN A 128 10.55 3.33 4.42
CA ASN A 128 11.38 4.51 4.57
C ASN A 128 11.45 5.31 3.27
N LEU A 129 12.07 6.49 3.32
CA LEU A 129 12.19 7.37 2.14
C LEU A 129 12.79 6.69 0.92
N GLU A 130 13.78 5.81 1.11
CA GLU A 130 14.45 5.10 0.00
C GLU A 130 13.52 4.14 -0.74
N ASP A 131 12.43 3.69 -0.11
CA ASP A 131 11.41 2.88 -0.79
C ASP A 131 10.70 3.69 -1.89
N TRP A 132 10.43 4.97 -1.66
CA TRP A 132 9.69 5.83 -2.60
C TRP A 132 10.54 6.82 -3.38
N LEU A 133 11.73 7.16 -2.89
CA LEU A 133 12.60 8.20 -3.44
C LEU A 133 13.93 7.62 -3.89
N THR A 134 14.64 8.37 -4.73
CA THR A 134 16.06 8.12 -4.98
C THR A 134 16.89 8.62 -3.79
N PRO A 135 18.13 8.14 -3.62
CA PRO A 135 19.00 8.62 -2.54
C PRO A 135 19.18 10.15 -2.55
N GLU A 136 19.27 10.77 -3.74
CA GLU A 136 19.39 12.23 -3.89
C GLU A 136 18.16 12.95 -3.32
N ALA A 137 16.96 12.55 -3.74
CA ALA A 137 15.71 13.16 -3.27
C ALA A 137 15.50 12.92 -1.77
N ALA A 138 15.81 11.72 -1.26
CA ALA A 138 15.71 11.42 0.17
C ALA A 138 16.67 12.29 1.00
N ILE A 139 17.91 12.50 0.52
CA ILE A 139 18.88 13.40 1.17
C ILE A 139 18.38 14.85 1.14
N ALA A 140 17.83 15.31 0.02
CA ALA A 140 17.28 16.67 -0.10
C ALA A 140 16.12 16.91 0.89
N LEU A 141 15.19 15.95 1.00
CA LEU A 141 14.09 16.03 1.96
C LEU A 141 14.58 16.08 3.40
N ARG A 142 15.53 15.21 3.78
CA ARG A 142 16.12 15.21 5.13
C ARG A 142 16.85 16.51 5.43
N ARG A 143 17.56 17.09 4.45
CA ARG A 143 18.26 18.38 4.60
C ARG A 143 17.28 19.54 4.80
N PHE A 144 16.19 19.56 4.05
CA PHE A 144 15.12 20.53 4.26
C PHE A 144 14.53 20.38 5.67
N SER A 145 14.03 19.20 5.99
CA SER A 145 13.31 18.95 7.24
C SER A 145 14.16 19.14 8.50
N GLY A 146 15.43 18.74 8.44
CA GLY A 146 16.36 18.87 9.56
C GLY A 146 16.84 20.31 9.81
N ALA A 147 16.76 21.19 8.82
CA ALA A 147 17.25 22.58 8.92
C ALA A 147 16.13 23.62 9.02
N ALA A 148 14.93 23.30 8.56
CA ALA A 148 13.80 24.21 8.57
C ALA A 148 13.26 24.43 9.98
N ASN A 149 12.82 25.66 10.25
CA ASN A 149 11.97 25.91 11.41
C ASN A 149 10.56 25.40 11.09
N LYS A 150 10.19 24.28 11.71
CA LYS A 150 8.93 23.57 11.42
C LYS A 150 7.67 24.40 11.68
N SER A 151 7.76 25.38 12.58
CA SER A 151 6.65 26.31 12.87
C SER A 151 6.38 27.34 11.76
N THR A 152 7.32 27.50 10.81
CA THR A 152 7.23 28.49 9.73
C THR A 152 7.22 27.87 8.33
N GLY A 153 7.20 26.53 8.21
CA GLY A 153 7.17 25.89 6.89
C GLY A 153 8.43 26.13 6.07
N ALA A 154 8.24 26.33 4.77
CA ALA A 154 9.28 26.74 3.82
C ALA A 154 9.37 28.27 3.64
N SER A 155 8.77 29.07 4.53
CA SER A 155 8.64 30.54 4.33
C SER A 155 9.96 31.30 4.40
N HIS A 156 10.99 30.73 5.02
CA HIS A 156 12.32 31.35 5.06
C HIS A 156 13.06 31.09 3.73
N PRO A 157 13.73 32.08 3.11
CA PRO A 157 14.31 31.93 1.77
C PRO A 157 15.30 30.76 1.61
N MET A 158 15.98 30.37 2.69
CA MET A 158 16.87 29.21 2.67
C MET A 158 16.12 27.87 2.71
N ASP A 159 14.99 27.83 3.44
CA ASP A 159 14.17 26.63 3.56
C ASP A 159 13.37 26.41 2.28
N GLU A 160 12.87 27.49 1.67
CA GLU A 160 12.27 27.48 0.33
C GLU A 160 13.22 26.86 -0.70
N ARG A 161 14.50 27.29 -0.73
CA ARG A 161 15.49 26.73 -1.67
C ARG A 161 15.71 25.23 -1.45
N ARG A 162 15.86 24.80 -0.20
CA ARG A 162 16.03 23.37 0.13
C ARG A 162 14.79 22.56 -0.25
N TRP A 163 13.60 23.14 -0.11
CA TRP A 163 12.35 22.54 -0.52
C TRP A 163 12.28 22.38 -2.05
N PHE A 164 12.67 23.42 -2.79
CA PHE A 164 12.75 23.36 -4.25
C PHE A 164 13.79 22.33 -4.73
N ASP A 165 14.94 22.22 -4.06
CA ASP A 165 15.95 21.21 -4.37
C ASP A 165 15.37 19.79 -4.25
N PHE A 166 14.55 19.52 -3.22
CA PHE A 166 13.83 18.26 -3.08
C PHE A 166 12.84 18.02 -4.23
N ILE A 167 11.98 18.99 -4.54
CA ILE A 167 10.99 18.87 -5.63
C ILE A 167 11.67 18.61 -6.97
N ILE A 168 12.75 19.33 -7.28
CA ILE A 168 13.51 19.18 -8.52
C ILE A 168 14.17 17.80 -8.58
N ALA A 169 14.76 17.32 -7.49
CA ALA A 169 15.37 15.98 -7.43
C ALA A 169 14.32 14.88 -7.71
N VAL A 170 13.12 15.01 -7.14
CA VAL A 170 12.01 14.09 -7.40
C VAL A 170 11.57 14.15 -8.87
N HIS A 171 11.40 15.35 -9.42
CA HIS A 171 10.97 15.53 -10.81
C HIS A 171 11.95 14.90 -11.81
N ARG A 172 13.26 15.13 -11.64
CA ARG A 172 14.31 14.62 -12.55
C ARG A 172 14.32 13.11 -12.71
N THR A 173 13.99 12.38 -11.65
CA THR A 173 14.09 10.92 -11.62
C THR A 173 12.77 10.23 -11.94
N GLY A 174 11.64 10.93 -11.83
CA GLY A 174 10.30 10.35 -11.96
C GLY A 174 9.88 9.43 -10.82
N LYS A 175 10.82 8.97 -9.96
CA LYS A 175 10.51 8.17 -8.77
C LYS A 175 9.95 9.09 -7.68
N ARG A 176 8.66 8.91 -7.38
CA ARG A 176 7.87 9.84 -6.57
C ARG A 176 7.28 9.14 -5.36
N ILE A 177 7.35 9.83 -4.22
CA ILE A 177 6.52 9.54 -3.06
C ILE A 177 5.10 10.06 -3.31
N GLY A 178 4.09 9.28 -2.93
CA GLY A 178 2.69 9.73 -2.97
C GLY A 178 2.41 10.80 -1.92
N SER A 179 1.50 11.73 -2.22
CA SER A 179 1.18 12.87 -1.37
C SER A 179 0.80 12.47 0.05
N ASP A 180 -0.01 11.41 0.21
CA ASP A 180 -0.42 10.88 1.52
C ASP A 180 0.79 10.34 2.31
N TYR A 181 1.69 9.61 1.66
CA TYR A 181 2.91 9.11 2.30
C TYR A 181 3.88 10.23 2.68
N LEU A 182 3.97 11.29 1.86
CA LEU A 182 4.80 12.46 2.16
C LEU A 182 4.23 13.23 3.37
N ALA A 183 2.91 13.45 3.42
CA ALA A 183 2.24 14.09 4.55
C ALA A 183 2.51 13.32 5.86
N ARG A 184 2.27 12.00 5.81
CA ARG A 184 2.52 11.10 6.94
C ARG A 184 3.98 11.07 7.34
N TRP A 185 4.92 11.02 6.40
CA TRP A 185 6.34 11.06 6.71
C TRP A 185 6.74 12.34 7.44
N LEU A 186 6.32 13.49 6.90
CA LEU A 186 6.58 14.80 7.50
C LEU A 186 6.01 14.87 8.93
N HIS A 187 4.79 14.38 9.13
CA HIS A 187 4.14 14.41 10.44
C HIS A 187 4.71 13.37 11.43
N GLU A 188 4.64 12.09 11.08
CA GLU A 188 4.92 10.96 11.99
C GLU A 188 6.42 10.76 12.26
N VAL A 189 7.28 11.01 11.26
CA VAL A 189 8.73 10.73 11.37
C VAL A 189 9.53 12.00 11.60
N GLU A 190 9.22 13.05 10.85
CA GLU A 190 9.95 14.30 10.92
C GLU A 190 9.37 15.29 11.95
N GLY A 191 8.19 15.00 12.51
CA GLY A 191 7.61 15.79 13.61
C GLY A 191 7.11 17.17 13.20
N TRP A 192 6.74 17.35 11.94
CA TRP A 192 5.98 18.52 11.51
C TRP A 192 4.57 18.47 12.07
N ASP A 193 3.96 19.62 12.37
CA ASP A 193 2.53 19.64 12.65
C ASP A 193 1.73 19.30 11.39
N GLU A 194 0.51 18.80 11.57
CA GLU A 194 -0.33 18.31 10.49
C GLU A 194 -0.61 19.39 9.44
N GLN A 195 -0.87 20.64 9.86
CA GLN A 195 -1.20 21.73 8.93
C GLN A 195 0.00 22.12 8.07
N SER A 196 1.19 22.21 8.66
CA SER A 196 2.43 22.48 7.93
C SER A 196 2.78 21.35 6.97
N ALA A 197 2.60 20.08 7.39
CA ALA A 197 2.83 18.93 6.52
C ALA A 197 1.92 18.95 5.28
N HIS A 198 0.62 19.21 5.45
CA HIS A 198 -0.33 19.35 4.33
C HIS A 198 0.00 20.53 3.42
N THR A 199 0.43 21.66 3.98
CA THR A 199 0.83 22.84 3.20
C THR A 199 2.03 22.52 2.30
N LEU A 200 3.05 21.88 2.86
CA LEU A 200 4.22 21.42 2.10
C LEU A 200 3.82 20.44 1.00
N VAL A 201 2.95 19.46 1.29
CA VAL A 201 2.47 18.51 0.28
C VAL A 201 1.76 19.21 -0.88
N ALA A 202 0.91 20.20 -0.60
CA ALA A 202 0.27 21.00 -1.64
C ALA A 202 1.28 21.80 -2.48
N GLU A 203 2.36 22.31 -1.87
CA GLU A 203 3.47 22.94 -2.60
C GLU A 203 4.24 21.94 -3.46
N PHE A 204 4.50 20.74 -2.93
CA PHE A 204 5.15 19.66 -3.66
C PHE A 204 4.35 19.29 -4.92
N GLU A 205 3.05 19.05 -4.79
CA GLU A 205 2.17 18.72 -5.93
C GLU A 205 2.19 19.84 -6.98
N ARG A 206 2.05 21.10 -6.55
CA ARG A 206 2.12 22.25 -7.44
C ARG A 206 3.47 22.34 -8.16
N GLY A 207 4.57 22.16 -7.43
CA GLY A 207 5.92 22.21 -7.99
C GLY A 207 6.17 21.09 -9.01
N ILE A 208 5.74 19.86 -8.70
CA ILE A 208 5.84 18.73 -9.63
C ILE A 208 5.00 18.96 -10.89
N ALA A 209 3.77 19.46 -10.75
CA ALA A 209 2.91 19.77 -11.89
C ALA A 209 3.49 20.88 -12.77
N LEU A 210 4.05 21.93 -12.16
CA LEU A 210 4.69 23.03 -12.87
C LEU A 210 5.92 22.55 -13.68
N LEU A 211 6.78 21.74 -13.08
CA LEU A 211 7.96 21.20 -13.76
C LEU A 211 7.59 20.23 -14.88
N ALA A 212 6.56 19.40 -14.68
CA ALA A 212 6.02 18.56 -15.75
C ALA A 212 5.53 19.40 -16.93
N ARG A 213 4.81 20.49 -16.65
CA ARG A 213 4.33 21.41 -17.68
C ARG A 213 5.46 22.08 -18.45
N ASP A 214 6.54 22.51 -17.77
CA ASP A 214 7.72 23.11 -18.43
C ASP A 214 8.32 22.13 -19.45
N VAL A 215 8.50 20.85 -19.08
CA VAL A 215 9.03 19.82 -19.97
C VAL A 215 8.12 19.57 -21.19
N GLU A 216 6.79 19.54 -21.00
CA GLU A 216 5.82 19.36 -22.10
C GLU A 216 5.80 20.53 -23.09
N THR A 217 6.24 21.71 -22.66
CA THR A 217 6.22 22.95 -23.48
C THR A 217 7.54 23.29 -24.15
N ARG A 218 8.57 22.46 -23.97
CA ARG A 218 9.87 22.59 -24.65
C ARG A 218 9.91 21.74 -25.91
#